data_AF-A0A2E5ZWP1-F1
#
_entry.id   AF-A0A2E5ZWP1-F1
#
_cell.length_a   1.000
_cell.length_b   1.000
_cell.length_c   1.000
_cell.angle_alpha   90.00
_cell.angle_beta   90.00
_cell.angle_gamma   90.00
#
_symmetry.space_group_name_H-M   'P 1'
#
loop_
_entity.id
_entity.type
_entity.pdbx_description
1 polymer ?
#
loop_
_entity_poly.entity_id
_entity_poly.type
_entity_poly.pdbx_seq_one_letter_code
_entity_poly.pdbx_strand_id
1 'polypeptide(L)' 'MSHIRSRDIDSMSPEQRQEMLEELREEMLQLRSQQALGGSASNSGAYKQTRRSIARLLTRMNQESE' A
#
# COMPACT_ATOMS: atom_id res chain seq x y z
N MET A 1 -5.18 4.30 -8.81
CA MET A 1 -5.48 2.86 -9.01
C MET A 1 -4.21 2.06 -8.73
N SER A 2 -3.78 1.98 -7.47
CA SER A 2 -2.67 1.10 -7.09
C SER A 2 -3.12 0.19 -5.94
N HIS A 3 -3.69 -0.95 -6.28
CA HIS A 3 -3.94 -1.99 -5.29
C HIS A 3 -3.19 -3.25 -5.73
N ILE A 4 -2.38 -3.78 -4.82
CA ILE A 4 -1.48 -4.88 -5.12
C ILE A 4 -2.16 -6.19 -4.74
N ARG A 5 -2.10 -7.18 -5.63
CA ARG A 5 -2.59 -8.54 -5.36
C ARG A 5 -1.44 -9.39 -4.84
N SER A 6 -1.75 -10.39 -4.02
CA SER A 6 -0.74 -11.27 -3.41
C SER A 6 0.19 -11.94 -4.44
N ARG A 7 -0.35 -12.29 -5.62
CA ARG A 7 0.42 -12.87 -6.73
C ARG A 7 1.45 -11.91 -7.34
N ASP A 8 1.14 -10.61 -7.33
CA ASP A 8 2.02 -9.59 -7.91
C ASP A 8 3.20 -9.36 -6.95
N ILE A 9 2.97 -9.47 -5.64
CA ILE A 9 4.00 -9.41 -4.59
C ILE A 9 4.96 -10.60 -4.71
N ASP A 10 4.44 -11.79 -4.99
CA ASP A 10 5.26 -13.01 -5.14
C ASP A 10 6.28 -12.90 -6.29
N SER A 11 5.96 -12.13 -7.33
CA SER A 11 6.86 -11.87 -8.45
C SER A 11 7.88 -10.74 -8.22
N MET A 12 7.77 -10.00 -7.11
CA MET A 12 8.69 -8.90 -6.78
C MET A 12 9.92 -9.40 -6.03
N SER A 13 11.08 -8.82 -6.30
CA SER A 13 12.28 -8.99 -5.47
C SER A 13 12.10 -8.33 -4.09
N PRO A 14 12.91 -8.69 -3.08
CA PRO A 14 12.88 -8.05 -1.77
C PRO A 14 13.05 -6.52 -1.83
N GLU A 15 13.93 -6.03 -2.69
CA GLU A 15 14.17 -4.61 -2.91
C GLU A 15 12.95 -3.92 -3.53
N GLN A 16 12.36 -4.53 -4.56
CA GLN A 16 11.15 -4.01 -5.20
C GLN A 16 9.97 -3.94 -4.23
N ARG A 17 9.87 -4.88 -3.29
CA ARG A 17 8.85 -4.84 -2.25
C ARG A 17 9.09 -3.68 -1.29
N GLN A 18 10.34 -3.42 -0.93
CA GLN A 18 10.68 -2.30 -0.07
C GLN A 18 10.35 -0.95 -0.72
N GLU A 19 10.73 -0.77 -2.00
CA GLU A 19 10.38 0.43 -2.77
C GLU A 19 8.85 0.61 -2.85
N MET A 20 8.13 -0.46 -3.21
CA MET A 20 6.67 -0.46 -3.28
C MET A 20 6.01 -0.14 -1.92
N LEU A 21 6.62 -0.56 -0.81
CA LEU A 21 6.14 -0.24 0.53
C LEU A 21 6.23 1.26 0.82
N GLU A 22 7.33 1.90 0.39
CA GLU A 22 7.54 3.34 0.55
C GLU A 22 6.54 4.13 -0.29
N GLU A 23 6.35 3.77 -1.56
CA GLU A 23 5.35 4.40 -2.43
C GLU A 23 3.92 4.33 -1.84
N LEU A 24 3.53 3.16 -1.33
CA LEU A 24 2.21 3.00 -0.69
C LEU A 24 2.08 3.82 0.60
N ARG A 25 3.16 4.02 1.36
CA ARG A 25 3.15 4.87 2.56
C ARG A 25 3.01 6.34 2.21
N GLU A 26 3.65 6.80 1.14
CA GLU A 26 3.48 8.16 0.63
C GLU A 26 2.04 8.40 0.15
N GLU A 27 1.47 7.47 -0.62
CA GLU A 27 0.06 7.55 -1.04
C GLU A 27 -0.87 7.60 0.18
N MET A 28 -0.60 6.77 1.21
CA MET A 28 -1.37 6.78 2.45
C MET A 28 -1.29 8.11 3.20
N LEU A 29 -0.12 8.76 3.20
CA LEU A 29 0.06 10.08 3.79
C LEU A 29 -0.76 11.14 3.06
N GLN A 30 -0.75 11.13 1.73
CA GLN A 30 -1.56 12.03 0.91
C GLN A 30 -3.06 11.83 1.15
N LEU A 31 -3.52 10.58 1.21
CA LEU A 31 -4.92 10.25 1.49
C LEU A 31 -5.36 10.72 2.89
N ARG A 32 -4.47 10.61 3.90
CA ARG A 32 -4.73 11.15 5.24
C ARG A 32 -4.81 12.68 5.23
N SER A 33 -3.93 13.35 4.49
CA SER A 33 -3.96 14.81 4.35
C SER A 33 -5.27 15.28 3.73
N GLN A 34 -5.72 14.65 2.64
CA GLN A 34 -7.01 14.95 2.00
C GLN A 34 -8.18 14.75 2.97
N GLN A 35 -8.19 13.65 3.73
CA GLN A 35 -9.22 13.37 4.72
C GLN A 35 -9.26 14.43 5.83
N ALA A 36 -8.10 14.86 6.32
CA ALA A 36 -7.99 15.85 7.39
C ALA A 36 -8.50 17.24 6.96
N LEU A 37 -8.28 17.61 5.70
CA LEU A 37 -8.77 18.87 5.11
C LEU A 37 -10.27 18.85 4.79
N GLY A 38 -10.99 17.77 5.12
CA GLY A 38 -12.41 17.60 4.78
C GLY A 38 -12.64 17.34 3.30
N GLY A 39 -11.59 17.02 2.54
CA GLY A 39 -11.68 16.65 1.14
C GLY A 39 -12.33 15.26 1.01
N SER A 40 -13.38 15.17 0.20
CA SER A 40 -13.84 13.87 -0.28
C SER A 40 -12.76 13.34 -1.23
N ALA A 41 -12.11 12.24 -0.86
CA ALA A 41 -11.23 11.55 -1.79
C ALA A 41 -12.04 11.24 -3.05
N SER A 42 -11.52 11.60 -4.23
CA SER A 42 -12.14 11.30 -5.52
C SER A 42 -12.44 9.79 -5.69
N ASN A 43 -11.76 8.95 -4.91
CA ASN A 43 -12.09 7.56 -4.68
C ASN A 43 -12.23 7.28 -3.17
N SER A 44 -13.47 7.17 -2.67
CA SER A 44 -13.79 6.87 -1.26
C SER A 44 -13.21 5.53 -0.77
N GLY A 45 -12.89 4.61 -1.68
CA GLY A 45 -12.29 3.31 -1.37
C GLY A 45 -10.76 3.31 -1.29
N ALA A 46 -10.08 4.37 -1.75
CA ALA A 46 -8.63 4.41 -1.89
C ALA A 46 -7.91 4.15 -0.57
N TYR A 47 -8.31 4.84 0.50
CA TYR A 47 -7.73 4.67 1.84
C TYR A 47 -7.75 3.20 2.31
N LYS A 48 -8.89 2.52 2.12
CA LYS A 48 -9.05 1.11 2.52
C LYS A 48 -8.23 0.18 1.62
N GLN A 49 -8.09 0.51 0.34
CA GLN A 49 -7.28 -0.26 -0.61
C GLN A 49 -5.79 -0.13 -0.31
N THR A 50 -5.25 1.08 -0.22
CA THR A 50 -3.83 1.34 0.09
C THR A 50 -3.43 0.70 1.42
N ARG A 51 -4.25 0.86 2.47
CA ARG A 51 -4.01 0.20 3.77
C ARG A 51 -3.92 -1.33 3.67
N ARG A 52 -4.78 -1.96 2.85
CA ARG A 52 -4.76 -3.41 2.64
C ARG A 52 -3.54 -3.85 1.82
N SER A 53 -3.13 -3.07 0.83
CA SER A 53 -1.93 -3.35 0.04
C SER A 53 -0.67 -3.33 0.92
N ILE A 54 -0.52 -2.32 1.78
CA ILE A 54 0.57 -2.24 2.77
C ILE A 54 0.58 -3.49 3.65
N ALA A 55 -0.57 -3.87 4.20
CA ALA A 55 -0.67 -5.04 5.08
C ALA A 55 -0.24 -6.34 4.37
N ARG A 56 -0.69 -6.58 3.13
CA ARG A 56 -0.29 -7.78 2.38
C ARG A 56 1.21 -7.83 2.14
N LEU A 57 1.81 -6.70 1.79
CA LEU A 57 3.23 -6.64 1.49
C LEU A 57 4.08 -6.91 2.73
N LEU A 58 3.73 -6.29 3.87
CA LEU A 58 4.36 -6.58 5.16
C LEU A 58 4.21 -8.05 5.56
N THR A 59 3.03 -8.65 5.35
CA THR A 59 2.82 -10.07 5.64
C THR A 59 3.76 -10.96 4.81
N ARG A 60 3.91 -10.69 3.51
CA ARG A 60 4.81 -11.48 2.65
C ARG A 60 6.27 -11.31 3.01
N MET A 61 6.71 -10.09 3.30
CA MET A 61 8.09 -9.83 3.75
C MET A 61 8.42 -10.57 5.05
N ASN A 62 7.47 -10.60 6.00
CA ASN A 62 7.65 -11.34 7.24
C ASN A 62 7.71 -12.86 7.01
N GLN A 63 6.88 -13.39 6.10
CA GLN A 63 6.86 -14.83 5.76
C GLN A 63 8.14 -15.33 5.09
N GLU A 64 8.93 -14.45 4.44
CA GLU A 64 10.22 -14.82 3.85
C GLU A 64 11.39 -14.72 4.82
N SER A 65 11.20 -14.02 5.94
CA SER A 65 12.22 -13.84 6.97
C SER A 65 12.19 -14.96 8.03
N GLU A 66 11.11 -15.74 8.08
CA GLU A 66 10.94 -16.97 8.90
C GLU A 66 11.31 -18.22 8.10
#